data_AF-A0A6B9Z5I6-F1
#
_entry.id   AF-A0A6B9Z5I6-F1
#
_cell.length_a   1.000
_cell.length_b   1.000
_cell.length_c   1.000
_cell.angle_alpha   90.00
_cell.angle_beta   90.00
_cell.angle_gamma   90.00
#
_symmetry.space_group_name_H-M   'P 1'
#
loop_
_entity.id
_entity.type
_entity.pdbx_description
1 polymer ?
#
loop_
_entity_poly.entity_id
_entity_poly.type
_entity_poly.pdbx_seq_one_letter_code
_entity_poly.pdbx_strand_id
1 'polypeptide(L)'
;MKVPATSAVLKLVISKGFRYCYSRTTCVDSAEADVCITLTPIAKSPHIRRLPKAYDTFFNILKEPVQMAAGVDSTLVYFDLDKSIITT
;
A
#
# COMPACT_ATOMS: atom_id res chain seq x y z
N MET A 1 9.33 3.02 5.22
CA MET A 1 8.65 3.76 6.31
C MET A 1 7.16 3.68 6.06
N LYS A 2 6.37 3.40 7.10
CA LYS A 2 4.91 3.37 6.98
C LYS A 2 4.33 4.79 7.00
N VAL A 3 3.61 5.16 5.94
CA VAL A 3 2.92 6.43 5.78
C VAL A 3 1.44 6.15 5.56
N PRO A 4 0.50 6.84 6.23
CA PRO A 4 -0.94 6.63 6.02
C PRO A 4 -1.31 6.70 4.53
N ALA A 5 -2.04 5.70 4.06
CA ALA A 5 -2.49 5.65 2.68
C ALA A 5 -3.62 6.65 2.48
N THR A 6 -3.26 7.89 2.15
CA THR A 6 -4.21 8.94 1.79
C THR A 6 -4.19 9.16 0.29
N SER A 7 -5.25 9.80 -0.22
CA SER A 7 -5.33 10.21 -1.63
C SER A 7 -4.15 11.08 -2.08
N ALA A 8 -3.60 11.91 -1.18
CA ALA A 8 -2.44 12.74 -1.48
C ALA A 8 -1.16 11.91 -1.65
N VAL A 9 -0.92 10.96 -0.74
CA VAL A 9 0.24 10.06 -0.80
C VAL A 9 0.13 9.14 -2.02
N LEU A 10 -1.05 8.63 -2.34
CA LEU A 10 -1.28 7.82 -3.53
C LEU A 10 -0.91 8.59 -4.81
N LYS A 11 -1.33 9.85 -4.95
CA LYS A 11 -0.97 10.70 -6.10
C LYS A 11 0.54 10.90 -6.21
N LEU A 12 1.23 11.11 -5.08
CA LEU A 12 2.69 11.21 -5.04
C LEU A 12 3.35 9.91 -5.51
N VAL A 13 2.88 8.77 -5.02
CA VAL A 13 3.42 7.46 -5.42
C VAL A 13 3.22 7.21 -6.92
N ILE A 14 2.04 7.54 -7.46
CA ILE A 14 1.77 7.43 -8.90
C ILE A 14 2.69 8.36 -9.70
N SER A 15 2.88 9.62 -9.27
CA SER A 15 3.72 10.59 -9.99
C SER A 15 5.20 10.20 -10.03
N LYS A 16 5.67 9.43 -9.04
CA LYS A 16 7.03 8.85 -9.01
C LYS A 16 7.17 7.59 -9.88
N GLY A 17 6.13 7.18 -10.61
CA GLY A 17 6.18 6.12 -11.61
C GLY A 17 5.89 4.71 -11.08
N PHE A 18 5.44 4.58 -9.83
CA PHE A 18 4.97 3.30 -9.32
C PHE A 18 3.63 2.92 -9.95
N ARG A 19 3.45 1.63 -10.28
CA ARG A 19 2.28 1.12 -11.04
C ARG A 19 1.53 0.01 -10.33
N TYR A 20 2.15 -0.63 -9.36
CA TYR A 20 1.56 -1.73 -8.59
C TYR A 20 1.94 -1.57 -7.12
N CYS A 21 1.22 -2.27 -6.25
CA CYS A 21 1.57 -2.38 -4.84
C CYS A 21 1.55 -3.85 -4.45
N TYR A 22 2.61 -4.36 -3.82
CA TYR A 22 2.46 -5.56 -3.01
C TYR A 22 1.59 -5.24 -1.80
N SER A 23 0.74 -6.17 -1.41
CA SER A 23 -0.12 -6.03 -0.24
C SER A 23 0.23 -7.08 0.79
N ARG A 24 0.38 -6.64 2.03
CA ARG A 24 0.49 -7.49 3.21
C ARG A 24 -0.60 -7.11 4.17
N THR A 25 -1.37 -8.08 4.62
CA THR A 25 -2.42 -7.93 5.62
C THR A 25 -1.96 -8.58 6.92
N THR A 26 -2.12 -7.86 8.02
CA THR A 26 -1.82 -8.36 9.37
C THR A 26 -2.98 -8.02 10.29
N CYS A 27 -3.34 -8.94 11.18
CA CYS A 27 -4.27 -8.63 12.26
C CYS A 27 -3.61 -7.68 13.25
N VAL A 28 -4.36 -6.70 13.74
CA VAL A 28 -3.96 -5.78 14.80
C VAL A 28 -5.06 -5.77 15.85
N ASP A 29 -4.68 -5.69 17.12
CA ASP A 29 -5.63 -5.60 18.22
C ASP A 29 -5.60 -4.16 18.75
N SER A 30 -6.41 -3.30 18.15
CA SER A 30 -6.49 -1.88 18.49
C SER A 30 -7.95 -1.43 18.57
N ALA A 31 -8.22 -0.41 19.38
CA ALA A 31 -9.58 0.12 19.55
C ALA A 31 -10.21 0.66 18.26
N GLU A 32 -9.40 0.97 17.24
CA GLU A 32 -9.84 1.65 16.01
C GLU A 32 -9.83 0.73 14.78
N ALA A 33 -9.18 -0.44 14.86
CA ALA A 33 -9.04 -1.36 13.74
C ALA A 33 -8.64 -2.77 14.18
N ASP A 34 -9.14 -3.75 13.43
CA ASP A 34 -8.83 -5.18 13.58
C ASP A 34 -7.76 -5.65 12.57
N VAL A 35 -7.57 -4.87 11.49
CA VAL A 35 -6.71 -5.24 10.36
C VAL A 35 -5.83 -4.06 9.96
N CYS A 36 -4.58 -4.37 9.62
CA CYS A 36 -3.63 -3.45 9.03
C CYS A 36 -3.16 -3.96 7.67
N ILE A 37 -3.37 -3.16 6.63
CA ILE A 37 -2.90 -3.40 5.27
C ILE A 37 -1.68 -2.52 5.01
N THR A 38 -0.55 -3.14 4.67
CA THR A 38 0.66 -2.45 4.24
C THR A 38 0.86 -2.66 2.74
N LEU A 39 0.83 -1.55 1.99
CA LEU A 39 1.03 -1.47 0.55
C LEU A 39 2.48 -1.06 0.24
N THR A 40 3.22 -1.88 -0.48
CA THR A 40 4.60 -1.57 -0.91
C THR A 40 4.62 -1.28 -2.41
N PRO A 41 4.77 0.00 -2.83
CA PRO A 41 4.74 0.36 -4.25
C PRO A 41 5.91 -0.21 -5.03
N ILE A 42 5.64 -0.65 -6.26
CA ILE A 42 6.62 -1.16 -7.21
C ILE A 42 6.31 -0.65 -8.62
N ALA A 43 7.35 -0.35 -9.40
CA ALA A 43 7.21 0.19 -10.76
C ALA A 43 6.85 -0.89 -11.79
N LYS A 44 7.31 -2.12 -11.58
CA LYS A 44 7.15 -3.24 -12.51
C LYS A 44 5.99 -4.15 -12.09
N SER A 45 5.33 -4.74 -13.08
CA SER A 45 4.29 -5.74 -12.82
C SER A 45 4.89 -6.94 -12.10
N PRO A 46 4.34 -7.34 -10.94
CA PRO A 46 4.85 -8.48 -10.20
C PRO A 46 4.40 -9.80 -10.84
N HIS A 47 5.22 -10.84 -10.65
CA HIS A 47 4.88 -12.19 -11.07
C HIS A 47 4.05 -12.87 -9.99
N ILE A 48 2.76 -13.16 -10.27
CA ILE A 48 1.81 -13.81 -9.34
C ILE A 48 2.41 -15.05 -8.66
N ARG A 49 3.15 -15.89 -9.40
CA ARG A 49 3.73 -17.14 -8.88
C ARG A 49 4.98 -16.95 -8.00
N ARG A 50 5.48 -15.72 -7.85
CA ARG A 50 6.73 -15.40 -7.13
C ARG A 50 6.58 -14.14 -6.29
N LEU A 51 5.48 -14.05 -5.54
CA LEU A 51 5.37 -13.02 -4.52
C LEU A 51 6.42 -13.28 -3.42
N PRO A 52 7.09 -12.23 -2.90
CA PRO A 52 7.95 -12.40 -1.74
C PRO A 52 7.12 -12.94 -0.57
N LYS A 53 7.72 -13.82 0.24
CA LYS A 53 7.04 -14.65 1.27
C LYS A 53 6.13 -13.89 2.24
N ALA A 54 6.34 -12.59 2.38
CA ALA A 54 5.60 -11.76 3.31
C ALA A 54 4.44 -10.97 2.66
N TYR A 55 4.11 -11.19 1.38
CA TYR A 55 2.99 -10.51 0.73
C TYR A 55 1.93 -11.51 0.29
N ASP A 56 0.68 -11.19 0.56
CA ASP A 56 -0.47 -12.06 0.30
C ASP A 56 -0.92 -11.92 -1.16
N THR A 57 -0.81 -10.70 -1.70
CA THR A 57 -1.25 -10.38 -3.06
C THR A 57 -0.54 -9.13 -3.58
N PHE A 58 -0.94 -8.66 -4.76
CA PHE A 58 -0.60 -7.34 -5.28
C PHE A 58 -1.80 -6.72 -5.98
N PHE A 59 -1.77 -5.40 -6.10
CA PHE A 59 -2.79 -4.62 -6.78
C PHE A 59 -2.19 -3.73 -7.86
N ASN A 60 -3.00 -3.43 -8.88
CA ASN A 60 -2.71 -2.30 -9.75
C ASN A 60 -2.96 -1.02 -8.96
N ILE A 61 -2.01 -0.07 -8.96
CA ILE A 61 -2.08 1.13 -8.12
C ILE A 61 -3.30 2.02 -8.43
N LEU A 62 -3.84 1.92 -9.64
CA LEU A 62 -5.00 2.70 -10.10
C LEU A 62 -6.34 2.01 -9.81
N LYS A 63 -6.34 0.87 -9.11
CA LYS A 63 -7.55 0.11 -8.76
C LYS A 63 -7.79 0.10 -7.25
N GLU A 64 -7.57 -1.03 -6.58
CA GLU A 64 -7.87 -1.23 -5.16
C GLU A 64 -7.18 -0.18 -4.26
N PRO A 65 -5.91 0.21 -4.50
CA PRO A 65 -5.26 1.25 -3.71
C PRO A 65 -5.92 2.63 -3.81
N VAL A 66 -6.64 2.93 -4.89
CA VAL A 66 -7.45 4.17 -5.00
C VAL A 66 -8.60 4.16 -4.00
N GLN A 67 -9.27 3.02 -3.87
CA GLN A 67 -10.36 2.84 -2.91
C GLN A 67 -9.82 2.85 -1.48
N MET A 68 -8.73 2.11 -1.23
CA MET A 68 -8.10 2.07 0.10
C MET A 68 -7.61 3.44 0.56
N ALA A 69 -7.13 4.27 -0.36
CA ALA A 69 -6.69 5.64 -0.07
C ALA A 69 -7.83 6.62 0.29
N ALA A 70 -9.08 6.21 0.08
CA ALA A 70 -10.28 6.92 0.55
C ALA A 70 -10.72 6.46 1.96
N GLY A 71 -10.10 5.40 2.49
CA GLY A 71 -10.44 4.80 3.78
C GLY A 71 -11.18 3.46 3.63
N VAL A 72 -11.01 2.60 4.62
CA VAL A 72 -11.70 1.31 4.76
C VAL A 72 -12.08 1.16 6.22
N ASP A 73 -13.33 0.80 6.48
CA ASP A 73 -13.84 0.67 7.84
C ASP A 73 -13.03 -0.35 8.65
N SER A 74 -12.78 -0.01 9.93
CA SER A 74 -12.02 -0.82 10.90
C SER A 74 -10.67 -1.34 10.38
N THR A 75 -10.06 -0.62 9.43
CA THR A 75 -8.84 -1.05 8.75
C THR A 75 -7.84 0.09 8.63
N LEU A 76 -6.63 -0.14 9.14
CA LEU A 76 -5.51 0.77 8.93
C LEU A 76 -4.83 0.45 7.60
N VAL A 77 -4.62 1.45 6.75
CA VAL A 77 -3.91 1.27 5.48
C VAL A 77 -2.69 2.19 5.43
N TYR A 78 -1.53 1.62 5.11
CA TYR A 78 -0.27 2.35 4.99
C TYR A 78 0.43 2.04 3.67
N PHE A 79 1.12 3.03 3.12
CA PHE A 79 2.20 2.80 2.15
C PHE A 79 3.53 2.60 2.89
N ASP A 80 4.27 1.55 2.54
CA ASP A 80 5.67 1.40 2.95
C ASP A 80 6.58 2.03 1.89
N LEU A 81 7.04 3.25 2.16
CA LEU A 81 7.81 4.08 1.25
C LEU A 81 9.26 4.24 1.72
N ASP A 82 10.18 4.31 0.77
CA ASP A 82 11.53 4.80 1.04
C ASP A 82 11.49 6.31 1.39
N LYS A 83 12.36 6.76 2.29
CA LYS A 83 12.52 8.16 2.68
C LYS A 83 12.74 9.06 1.47
N SER A 84 13.48 8.58 0.47
CA SER A 84 13.79 9.32 -0.76
C SER A 84 12.56 9.75 -1.57
N ILE A 85 11.41 9.09 -1.37
CA ILE A 85 10.17 9.38 -2.10
C ILE A 85 9.45 10.62 -1.54
N ILE A 86 9.66 10.93 -0.26
CA ILE A 86 8.88 11.95 0.49
C ILE A 86 9.60 13.31 0.53
N THR A 87 10.93 13.33 0.41
CA THR A 87 11.76 14.54 0.52
C THR A 87 12.01 15.29 -0.79
N THR A 88 11.27 15.00 -1.87
CA THR A 88 11.41 15.65 -3.19
C THR A 88 10.13 16.34 -3.59
#